data_AF-A0A7S3L4K9-F1
#
_entry.id   AF-A0A7S3L4K9-F1
#
_cell.length_a   1.000
_cell.length_b   1.000
_cell.length_c   1.000
_cell.angle_alpha   90.00
_cell.angle_beta   90.00
_cell.angle_gamma   90.00
#
_symmetry.space_group_name_H-M   'P 1'
#
loop_
_entity.id
_entity.type
_entity.pdbx_description
1 polymer ?
#
loop_
_entity_poly.entity_id
_entity_poly.type
_entity_poly.pdbx_seq_one_letter_code
_entity_poly.pdbx_strand_id
1 'polypeptide(L)'
;RVEITTNQKYNQIELPSSHTFAVDPYIPNLLILPPGTNLHGDEWVDAGKLVLQDRASCLTATVLRPPVGSVCLDTCAAPGNKTSHVASLVVAQPHTSPLESPETK
;
A
#
# COMPACT_ATOMS: atom_id res chain seq x y z
N ARG A 1 -3.67 1.29 15.91
CA ARG A 1 -3.82 0.58 14.63
C ARG A 1 -2.70 1.09 13.76
N VAL A 2 -1.77 0.22 13.38
CA VAL A 2 -0.64 0.57 12.50
C VAL A 2 -0.94 -0.02 11.13
N GLU A 3 -0.71 0.75 10.07
CA GLU A 3 -1.03 0.37 8.70
C GLU A 3 0.24 0.39 7.86
N ILE A 4 0.39 -0.62 7.02
CA ILE A 4 1.59 -0.86 6.23
C ILE A 4 1.20 -1.13 4.80
N THR A 5 1.77 -0.36 3.87
CA THR A 5 1.69 -0.69 2.45
C THR A 5 2.90 -1.51 2.00
N THR A 6 2.70 -2.43 1.06
CA THR A 6 3.75 -3.27 0.48
C THR A 6 3.96 -2.95 -1.00
N ASN A 7 5.22 -2.97 -1.43
CA ASN A 7 5.59 -2.89 -2.84
C ASN A 7 5.57 -4.26 -3.56
N GLN A 8 5.18 -5.34 -2.87
CA GLN A 8 5.15 -6.70 -3.40
C GLN A 8 3.72 -7.22 -3.55
N LYS A 9 3.53 -8.24 -4.41
CA LYS A 9 2.21 -8.86 -4.60
C LYS A 9 1.78 -9.60 -3.32
N TYR A 10 0.56 -9.32 -2.86
CA TYR A 10 -0.07 -9.92 -1.68
C TYR A 10 0.15 -11.42 -1.46
N ASN A 11 0.06 -12.23 -2.53
CA ASN A 11 0.15 -13.70 -2.42
C ASN A 11 1.57 -14.23 -2.22
N GLN A 12 2.58 -13.35 -2.05
CA GLN A 12 3.97 -13.75 -1.82
C GLN A 12 4.57 -13.17 -0.52
N ILE A 13 3.75 -12.51 0.30
CA ILE A 13 4.24 -11.88 1.52
C ILE A 13 4.05 -12.88 2.67
N GLU A 14 5.04 -13.75 2.84
CA GLU A 14 5.25 -14.44 4.11
C GLU A 14 5.91 -13.45 5.07
N LEU A 15 5.09 -12.61 5.72
CA LEU A 15 5.58 -11.85 6.88
C LEU A 15 6.15 -12.87 7.89
N PRO A 16 7.27 -12.56 8.56
CA PRO A 16 7.81 -13.44 9.58
C PRO A 16 6.71 -13.80 10.58
N SER A 17 6.63 -15.08 10.95
CA SER A 17 5.57 -15.73 11.72
C SER A 17 5.28 -15.14 13.11
N SER A 18 5.94 -14.03 13.47
CA SER A 18 5.84 -13.34 14.75
C SER A 18 4.78 -12.22 14.79
N HIS A 19 4.18 -11.83 13.67
CA HIS A 19 3.21 -10.72 13.63
C HIS A 19 1.84 -11.15 13.10
N THR A 20 0.80 -10.95 13.91
CA THR A 20 -0.59 -11.07 13.46
C THR A 20 -1.00 -9.83 12.67
N PHE A 21 -1.60 -10.00 11.51
CA PHE A 21 -2.10 -8.92 10.67
C PHE A 21 -3.45 -9.27 10.03
N ALA A 22 -4.14 -8.24 9.54
CA ALA A 22 -5.29 -8.36 8.65
C ALA A 22 -5.01 -7.62 7.34
N VAL A 23 -5.73 -7.94 6.27
CA VAL A 23 -5.64 -7.22 4.99
C VAL A 23 -6.78 -6.20 4.93
N ASP A 24 -6.51 -5.01 4.39
CA ASP A 24 -7.59 -4.04 4.15
C ASP A 24 -8.51 -4.52 3.01
N PRO A 25 -9.84 -4.49 3.19
CA PRO A 25 -10.76 -4.98 2.17
C PRO A 25 -10.95 -4.04 0.97
N TYR A 26 -10.54 -2.77 1.06
CA TYR A 26 -10.77 -1.77 0.02
C TYR A 26 -9.48 -1.27 -0.64
N ILE A 27 -8.38 -1.27 0.10
CA ILE A 27 -7.11 -0.72 -0.36
C ILE A 27 -6.15 -1.87 -0.69
N PRO A 28 -5.80 -2.05 -1.98
CA PRO A 28 -4.81 -3.03 -2.35
C PRO A 28 -3.44 -2.66 -1.76
N ASN A 29 -2.64 -3.68 -1.57
CA ASN A 29 -1.38 -3.78 -0.85
C ASN A 29 -1.34 -3.20 0.57
N LEU A 30 -2.47 -3.07 1.29
CA LEU A 30 -2.50 -2.56 2.67
C LEU A 30 -2.72 -3.66 3.73
N LEU A 31 -1.81 -3.72 4.70
CA LEU A 31 -1.87 -4.58 5.88
C LEU A 31 -2.21 -3.76 7.12
N ILE A 32 -3.06 -4.31 7.98
CA ILE A 32 -3.53 -3.73 9.22
C ILE A 32 -2.95 -4.54 10.38
N LEU A 33 -2.22 -3.87 11.26
CA LEU A 33 -1.63 -4.46 12.45
C LEU A 33 -2.35 -4.05 13.73
N PRO A 34 -2.28 -4.90 14.77
CA PRO A 34 -2.75 -4.56 16.11
C PRO A 34 -2.19 -3.21 16.61
N PRO A 35 -2.93 -2.49 17.46
CA PRO A 35 -2.39 -1.33 18.16
C PRO A 35 -1.15 -1.71 18.99
N GLY A 36 -0.11 -0.87 18.96
CA GLY A 36 1.11 -1.09 19.74
C GLY A 36 2.13 -2.03 19.07
N THR A 37 1.87 -2.52 17.85
CA THR A 37 2.90 -3.23 17.09
C THR A 37 4.09 -2.32 16.83
N ASN A 38 5.27 -2.76 17.29
CA ASN A 38 6.53 -2.06 17.12
C ASN A 38 7.30 -2.70 15.97
N LEU A 39 7.64 -1.90 14.96
CA LEU A 39 8.42 -2.33 13.79
C LEU A 39 9.73 -1.55 13.65
N HIS A 40 10.18 -0.90 14.73
CA HIS A 40 11.49 -0.26 14.74
C HIS A 40 12.58 -1.33 14.63
N GLY A 41 13.41 -1.22 13.58
CA GLY A 41 14.44 -2.22 13.27
C GLY A 41 13.90 -3.50 12.65
N ASP A 42 12.65 -3.50 12.16
CA ASP A 42 12.14 -4.60 11.37
C ASP A 42 12.82 -4.63 9.99
N GLU A 43 13.41 -5.78 9.64
CA GLU A 43 14.19 -5.96 8.41
C GLU A 43 13.41 -5.56 7.15
N TRP A 44 12.10 -5.77 7.13
CA TRP A 44 11.28 -5.46 5.96
C TRP A 44 10.97 -3.99 5.83
N VAL A 45 10.85 -3.28 6.96
CA VAL A 45 10.74 -1.82 6.98
C VAL A 45 12.07 -1.20 6.56
N ASP A 46 13.18 -1.66 7.13
CA ASP A 46 14.53 -1.14 6.83
C ASP A 46 14.94 -1.42 5.38
N ALA A 47 14.54 -2.58 4.83
CA ALA A 47 14.75 -2.92 3.42
C ALA A 47 13.77 -2.23 2.46
N GLY A 48 12.83 -1.41 2.95
CA GLY A 48 11.84 -0.70 2.13
C GLY A 48 10.77 -1.59 1.49
N LYS A 49 10.65 -2.85 1.92
CA LYS A 49 9.61 -3.79 1.47
C LYS A 49 8.24 -3.43 2.08
N LEU A 50 8.26 -2.86 3.29
CA LEU A 50 7.11 -2.36 4.03
C LEU A 50 7.26 -0.87 4.27
N VAL A 51 6.19 -0.12 4.01
CA VAL A 51 6.13 1.31 4.29
C VAL A 51 5.01 1.58 5.29
N LEU A 52 5.38 2.14 6.43
CA LEU A 52 4.43 2.60 7.45
C LEU A 52 3.66 3.81 6.92
N GLN A 53 2.35 3.68 6.76
CA GLN A 53 1.51 4.73 6.20
C GLN A 53 0.10 4.63 6.74
N ASP A 54 -0.51 5.78 7.04
CA ASP A 54 -1.92 5.79 7.42
C ASP A 54 -2.80 5.37 6.24
N ARG A 55 -3.89 4.65 6.52
CA ARG A 55 -4.86 4.14 5.55
C ARG A 55 -5.50 5.24 4.71
N ALA A 56 -5.78 6.40 5.29
CA ALA A 56 -6.37 7.51 4.55
C ALA A 56 -5.40 8.05 3.49
N SER A 57 -4.10 8.11 3.78
CA SER A 57 -3.07 8.46 2.81
C SER A 57 -2.94 7.42 1.70
N CYS A 58 -3.20 6.13 1.98
CA CYS A 58 -3.21 5.10 0.96
C CYS A 58 -4.39 5.24 -0.01
N LEU A 59 -5.55 5.72 0.47
CA LEU A 59 -6.72 5.97 -0.39
C LEU A 59 -6.42 6.97 -1.51
N THR A 60 -5.57 7.96 -1.26
CA THR A 60 -5.25 9.01 -2.24
C THR A 60 -4.69 8.40 -3.53
N ALA A 61 -3.73 7.48 -3.43
CA ALA A 61 -3.13 6.83 -4.59
C ALA A 61 -4.11 5.87 -5.28
N THR A 62 -4.91 5.13 -4.50
CA THR A 62 -5.95 4.23 -5.02
C THR A 62 -7.01 4.97 -5.82
N VAL A 63 -7.47 6.14 -5.33
CA VAL A 63 -8.47 6.98 -6.01
C VAL A 63 -7.87 7.67 -7.23
N LEU A 64 -6.62 8.14 -7.13
CA LEU A 64 -5.94 8.78 -8.26
C LEU A 64 -5.80 7.83 -9.45
N ARG A 65 -5.53 6.54 -9.19
CA ARG A 65 -5.41 5.46 -10.18
C ARG A 65 -4.66 5.90 -11.45
N PRO A 66 -3.41 6.37 -11.32
CA PRO A 66 -2.66 6.88 -12.45
C PRO A 66 -2.39 5.75 -13.46
N PRO A 67 -2.50 6.02 -14.77
CA PRO A 67 -2.09 5.06 -15.78
C PRO A 67 -0.60 4.71 -15.64
N VAL A 68 -0.26 3.47 -15.95
CA VAL A 68 1.15 3.02 -16.00
C VAL A 68 1.91 3.86 -17.01
N GLY A 69 3.10 4.34 -16.62
CA GLY A 69 3.94 5.23 -17.43
C GLY A 69 3.47 6.69 -17.51
N SER A 70 2.42 7.08 -16.79
CA SER A 70 2.01 8.50 -16.71
C SER A 70 2.98 9.34 -15.88
N VAL A 71 2.94 10.67 -16.08
CA VAL A 71 3.70 11.63 -15.27
C VAL A 71 2.77 12.20 -14.20
N CYS A 72 3.14 12.08 -12.94
CA CYS A 72 2.39 12.61 -11.80
C CYS A 72 3.16 13.71 -11.10
N LEU A 73 2.46 14.74 -10.63
CA LEU A 73 3.02 15.83 -9.82
C LEU A 73 2.47 15.72 -8.39
N ASP A 74 3.36 15.60 -7.41
CA ASP A 74 3.04 15.72 -5.99
C ASP A 74 3.56 17.06 -5.47
N THR A 75 2.64 18.01 -5.25
CA THR A 75 2.98 19.39 -4.86
C THR A 75 3.32 19.53 -3.37
N CYS A 76 2.99 18.51 -2.56
CA CYS A 76 3.21 18.49 -1.11
C CYS A 76 3.92 17.19 -0.72
N ALA A 77 5.01 16.88 -1.43
CA ALA A 77 5.61 15.55 -1.42
C ALA A 77 6.23 15.16 -0.07
N ALA A 78 6.85 16.09 0.67
CA ALA A 78 7.54 15.73 1.93
C ALA A 78 6.56 15.22 3.01
N PRO A 79 6.87 14.10 3.72
CA PRO A 79 8.12 13.33 3.71
C PRO A 79 8.26 12.26 2.61
N GLY A 80 7.24 12.01 1.78
CA GLY A 80 7.38 11.22 0.54
C GLY A 80 6.47 10.01 0.40
N ASN A 81 5.80 9.56 1.47
CA ASN A 81 5.07 8.27 1.45
C ASN A 81 3.96 8.23 0.37
N LYS A 82 3.26 9.35 0.15
CA LYS A 82 2.24 9.46 -0.91
C LYS A 82 2.88 9.43 -2.29
N THR A 83 3.96 10.18 -2.50
CA THR A 83 4.72 10.18 -3.75
C THR A 83 5.22 8.78 -4.11
N SER A 84 5.80 8.05 -3.14
CA SER A 84 6.28 6.68 -3.34
C SER A 84 5.15 5.70 -3.67
N HIS A 85 3.99 5.84 -3.04
CA HIS A 85 2.82 5.01 -3.35
C HIS A 85 2.28 5.30 -4.77
N VAL A 86 2.18 6.56 -5.18
CA VAL A 86 1.79 6.90 -6.56
C VAL A 86 2.82 6.36 -7.56
N ALA A 87 4.11 6.49 -7.26
CA ALA A 87 5.19 5.97 -8.10
C ALA A 87 5.10 4.45 -8.26
N SER A 88 4.75 3.70 -7.20
CA SER A 88 4.60 2.24 -7.30
C SER A 88 3.47 1.84 -8.26
N LEU A 89 2.39 2.62 -8.35
CA LEU A 89 1.30 2.38 -9.31
C LEU A 89 1.67 2.76 -10.75
N VAL A 90 2.47 3.81 -10.93
CA VAL A 90 2.92 4.27 -12.26
C VAL A 90 3.98 3.34 -12.86
N VAL A 91 4.82 2.73 -12.02
CA VAL A 91 5.92 1.83 -12.43
C VAL A 91 5.45 0.37 -12.51
N ALA A 92 4.49 -0.05 -11.69
CA ALA A 92 3.99 -1.43 -11.70
C ALA A 92 3.20 -1.73 -12.99
N GLN A 93 3.41 -2.93 -13.54
CA GLN A 93 2.58 -3.48 -14.61
C GLN A 93 1.11 -3.56 -14.15
N PRO A 94 0.11 -3.25 -14.99
CA PRO A 94 -1.28 -3.18 -14.58
C PRO A 94 -1.74 -4.52 -14.01
N HIS A 95 -2.10 -4.55 -12.73
CA HIS A 95 -2.99 -5.57 -12.20
C HIS A 95 -4.42 -5.09 -12.49
N THR A 96 -5.08 -5.71 -13.47
CA THR A 96 -6.52 -5.55 -13.64
C THR A 96 -7.18 -6.53 -12.69
N SER A 97 -7.49 -6.10 -11.46
CA SER A 97 -8.73 -6.60 -10.86
C SER A 97 -9.82 -5.63 -11.32
N PRO A 98 -10.82 -6.08 -12.10
CA PRO A 98 -11.95 -5.23 -12.42
C PRO A 98 -12.57 -4.74 -11.10
N LEU A 99 -12.79 -3.44 -10.97
CA LEU A 99 -13.83 -2.96 -10.08
C LEU A 99 -15.14 -3.47 -10.70
N GLU A 100 -15.56 -4.67 -10.29
CA GLU A 100 -16.89 -5.14 -10.60
C GLU A 100 -17.84 -4.22 -9.84
N SER A 101 -18.53 -3.36 -10.58
CA SER A 101 -19.66 -2.59 -10.07
C SER A 101 -20.59 -3.55 -9.34
N PRO A 102 -21.13 -3.20 -8.15
CA PRO A 102 -22.14 -4.04 -7.53
C PRO A 102 -23.30 -4.18 -8.53
N GLU A 103 -23.49 -5.39 -9.04
CA GLU A 103 -24.65 -5.71 -9.87
C GLU A 103 -25.90 -5.36 -9.07
N THR A 104 -26.62 -4.33 -9.55
CA THR A 104 -28.02 -4.12 -9.21
C THR A 104 -28.77 -5.40 -9.56
N LYS A 105 -29.24 -6.09 -8.53
CA LYS A 105 -30.28 -7.10 -8.64
C LYS A 105 -31.56 -6.55 -8.03
#